data_AF-A0A7W9J3R2-F1
#
_entry.id   AF-A0A7W9J3R2-F1
#
_cell.length_a   1.000
_cell.length_b   1.000
_cell.length_c   1.000
_cell.angle_alpha   90.00
_cell.angle_beta   90.00
_cell.angle_gamma   90.00
#
_symmetry.space_group_name_H-M   'P 1'
#
loop_
_entity.id
_entity.type
_entity.pdbx_description
1 polymer ?
#
loop_
_entity_poly.entity_id
_entity_poly.type
_entity_poly.pdbx_seq_one_letter_code
_entity_poly.pdbx_strand_id
1 'polypeptide(L)'
;MSTVLSPSSWTVTEARSLTSRLRHTNLTGPEYDGLELFGALTGYLDELYGGAGFDRLLDGPERAALARRIRKARGHGVPVDLSTTEADARLDQPVNAAVTLAEGRDLAAELAAAPEWQGELGRCLQALYSYLDHLYGGPGAFTELLTPEEVSEVSAG
;
A
#
# COMPACT_ATOMS: atom_id res chain seq x y z
N MET A 1 -18.06 2.55 13.07
CA MET A 1 -17.30 3.47 13.93
C MET A 1 -16.26 4.14 13.05
N SER A 2 -16.21 5.47 12.97
CA SER A 2 -15.16 6.15 12.20
C SER A 2 -13.86 6.08 13.00
N THR A 3 -12.95 5.19 12.59
CA THR A 3 -11.59 5.13 13.12
C THR A 3 -10.93 6.46 12.83
N VAL A 4 -10.72 7.28 13.86
CA VAL A 4 -10.00 8.55 13.72
C VAL A 4 -8.54 8.20 13.45
N LEU A 5 -8.09 8.40 12.22
CA LEU A 5 -6.70 8.19 11.83
C LEU A 5 -5.84 9.27 12.48
N SER A 6 -4.98 8.88 13.41
CA SER A 6 -3.92 9.76 13.91
C SER A 6 -2.83 9.83 12.84
N PRO A 7 -2.48 11.03 12.33
CA PRO A 7 -1.44 11.15 11.32
C PRO A 7 -0.08 10.69 11.88
N SER A 8 0.69 9.99 11.05
CA SER A 8 2.09 9.65 11.37
C SER A 8 2.90 10.92 11.52
N SER A 9 3.87 10.92 12.44
CA SER A 9 4.85 11.99 12.56
C SER A 9 6.00 11.85 11.54
N TRP A 10 6.12 10.71 10.87
CA TRP A 10 7.15 10.44 9.87
C TRP A 10 6.70 10.76 8.46
N THR A 11 7.65 11.26 7.68
CA THR A 11 7.61 11.23 6.21
C THR A 11 7.81 9.83 5.67
N VAL A 12 7.43 9.59 4.41
CA VAL A 12 7.66 8.30 3.72
C VAL A 12 9.15 7.95 3.70
N THR A 13 10.03 8.93 3.44
CA THR A 13 11.49 8.75 3.44
C THR A 13 12.03 8.32 4.80
N GLU A 14 11.55 8.91 5.91
CA GLU A 14 11.94 8.51 7.26
C GLU A 14 11.50 7.08 7.57
N ALA A 15 10.26 6.73 7.22
CA ALA A 15 9.73 5.38 7.39
C ALA A 15 10.50 4.33 6.56
N ARG A 16 10.85 4.64 5.29
CA ARG A 16 11.70 3.77 4.43
C ARG A 16 13.09 3.60 5.01
N SER A 17 13.69 4.69 5.50
CA SER A 17 15.02 4.67 6.09
C SER A 17 15.08 3.81 7.35
N LEU A 18 14.09 3.94 8.24
CA LEU A 18 14.01 3.09 9.42
C LEU A 18 13.72 1.62 9.04
N THR A 19 12.80 1.40 8.10
CA THR A 19 12.46 0.04 7.64
C THR A 19 13.67 -0.70 7.09
N SER A 20 14.47 -0.03 6.26
CA SER A 20 15.73 -0.56 5.74
C SER A 20 16.72 -0.93 6.87
N ARG A 21 16.85 -0.08 7.90
CA ARG A 21 17.70 -0.39 9.06
C ARG A 21 17.19 -1.60 9.86
N LEU A 22 15.87 -1.71 10.03
CA LEU A 22 15.26 -2.74 10.87
C LEU A 22 15.12 -4.09 10.15
N ARG A 23 15.09 -4.13 8.82
CA ARG A 23 15.01 -5.36 8.02
C ARG A 23 16.18 -6.33 8.26
N HIS A 24 17.33 -5.84 8.71
CA HIS A 24 18.49 -6.65 9.07
C HIS A 24 18.54 -7.07 10.54
N THR A 25 17.52 -6.73 11.32
CA THR A 25 17.37 -7.13 12.72
C THR A 25 16.61 -8.46 12.77
N ASN A 26 16.88 -9.31 13.77
CA ASN A 26 16.12 -10.56 14.02
C ASN A 26 14.72 -10.26 14.58
N LEU A 27 13.90 -9.53 13.82
CA LEU A 27 12.49 -9.33 14.11
C LEU A 27 11.72 -10.56 13.61
N THR A 28 10.76 -11.02 14.43
CA THR A 28 9.81 -12.07 14.06
C THR A 28 8.41 -11.63 14.49
N GLY A 29 7.39 -11.95 13.70
CA GLY A 29 6.00 -11.62 14.01
C GLY A 29 5.50 -10.32 13.37
N PRO A 30 4.44 -9.70 13.93
CA PRO A 30 3.68 -8.60 13.31
C PRO A 30 4.53 -7.41 12.88
N GLU A 31 5.59 -7.09 13.62
CA GLU A 31 6.50 -6.01 13.27
C GLU A 31 7.29 -6.29 11.99
N TYR A 32 7.74 -7.53 11.80
CA TYR A 32 8.42 -7.94 10.58
C TYR A 32 7.46 -7.90 9.39
N ASP A 33 6.24 -8.43 9.57
CA ASP A 33 5.20 -8.41 8.53
C ASP A 33 4.82 -6.97 8.14
N GLY A 34 4.74 -6.07 9.12
CA GLY A 34 4.48 -4.65 8.88
C GLY A 34 5.59 -3.97 8.08
N LEU A 35 6.85 -4.30 8.34
CA LEU A 35 8.00 -3.78 7.61
C LEU A 35 8.04 -4.31 6.16
N GLU A 36 7.77 -5.60 5.96
CA GLU A 36 7.70 -6.19 4.62
C GLU A 36 6.51 -5.63 3.82
N LEU A 37 5.35 -5.50 4.45
CA LEU A 37 4.17 -4.88 3.84
C LEU A 37 4.42 -3.42 3.46
N PHE A 38 5.04 -2.64 4.34
CA PHE A 38 5.39 -1.24 4.06
C PHE A 38 6.36 -1.14 2.88
N GLY A 39 7.40 -1.99 2.86
CA GLY A 39 8.33 -2.09 1.73
C GLY A 39 7.65 -2.48 0.42
N ALA A 40 6.73 -3.44 0.45
CA ALA A 40 6.00 -3.89 -0.73
C ALA A 40 5.07 -2.79 -1.29
N LEU A 41 4.29 -2.10 -0.44
CA LEU A 41 3.38 -1.05 -0.90
C LEU A 41 4.12 0.19 -1.41
N THR A 42 5.24 0.54 -0.80
CA THR A 42 6.09 1.64 -1.31
C THR A 42 6.81 1.26 -2.61
N GLY A 43 7.29 0.01 -2.74
CA GLY A 43 7.84 -0.50 -4.00
C GLY A 43 6.81 -0.55 -5.12
N TYR A 44 5.57 -0.97 -4.82
CA TYR A 44 4.47 -0.94 -5.77
C TYR A 44 4.17 0.51 -6.25
N LEU A 45 4.18 1.47 -5.34
CA LEU A 45 4.01 2.87 -5.70
C LEU A 45 5.18 3.40 -6.57
N ASP A 46 6.43 3.02 -6.26
CA ASP A 46 7.59 3.33 -7.12
C ASP A 46 7.33 2.87 -8.57
N GLU A 47 6.90 1.63 -8.74
CA GLU A 47 6.60 1.06 -10.07
C GLU A 47 5.47 1.82 -10.77
N LEU A 48 4.38 2.16 -10.06
CA LEU A 48 3.27 2.93 -10.64
C LEU A 48 3.66 4.32 -11.13
N TYR A 49 4.64 4.97 -10.50
CA TYR A 49 5.15 6.26 -10.95
C TYR A 49 6.20 6.15 -12.05
N GLY A 50 6.57 4.94 -12.46
CA GLY A 50 7.55 4.70 -13.51
C GLY A 50 9.00 4.79 -13.05
N GLY A 51 9.30 4.52 -11.78
CA GLY A 51 10.69 4.42 -11.33
C GLY A 51 10.89 4.27 -9.81
N ALA A 52 12.06 3.75 -9.43
CA ALA A 52 12.46 3.64 -8.03
C ALA A 52 12.58 5.02 -7.37
N GLY A 53 12.00 5.21 -6.17
CA GLY A 53 12.19 6.43 -5.38
C GLY A 53 10.96 7.31 -5.17
N PHE A 54 9.78 6.72 -4.94
CA PHE A 54 8.67 7.43 -4.32
C PHE A 54 9.05 7.83 -2.89
N ASP A 55 9.61 9.03 -2.79
CA ASP A 55 9.96 9.69 -1.53
C ASP A 55 8.92 10.75 -1.13
N ARG A 56 8.05 11.14 -2.06
CA ARG A 56 7.05 12.20 -1.87
C ARG A 56 5.70 11.81 -2.46
N LEU A 57 4.62 12.06 -1.72
CA LEU A 57 3.25 11.93 -2.22
C LEU A 57 3.01 12.88 -3.39
N LEU A 58 2.33 12.38 -4.43
CA LEU A 58 1.92 13.23 -5.56
C LEU A 58 0.96 14.33 -5.10
N ASP A 59 1.06 15.48 -5.73
CA ASP A 59 0.12 16.56 -5.52
C ASP A 59 -1.28 16.23 -6.09
N GLY A 60 -2.27 17.11 -5.87
CA GLY A 60 -3.65 16.85 -6.29
C GLY A 60 -3.80 16.55 -7.79
N PRO A 61 -3.27 17.41 -8.70
CA PRO A 61 -3.31 17.19 -10.14
C PRO A 61 -2.60 15.91 -10.60
N GLU A 62 -1.37 15.68 -10.14
CA GLU A 62 -0.56 14.51 -10.52
C GLU A 62 -1.24 13.22 -10.03
N ARG A 63 -1.75 13.22 -8.79
CA ARG A 63 -2.51 12.11 -8.22
C ARG A 63 -3.78 11.81 -9.02
N ALA A 64 -4.53 12.83 -9.41
CA ALA A 64 -5.72 12.65 -10.23
C ALA A 64 -5.39 12.11 -11.63
N ALA A 65 -4.25 12.50 -12.21
CA ALA A 65 -3.77 11.96 -13.47
C ALA A 65 -3.41 10.48 -13.33
N LEU A 66 -2.72 10.08 -12.27
CA LEU A 66 -2.43 8.67 -12.02
C LEU A 66 -3.70 7.85 -11.77
N ALA A 67 -4.63 8.34 -10.95
CA ALA A 67 -5.91 7.66 -10.72
C ALA A 67 -6.71 7.46 -12.03
N ARG A 68 -6.64 8.40 -12.98
CA ARG A 68 -7.22 8.21 -14.32
C ARG A 68 -6.52 7.11 -15.11
N ARG A 69 -5.19 7.03 -15.05
CA ARG A 69 -4.41 5.97 -15.71
C ARG A 69 -4.74 4.60 -15.14
N ILE A 70 -4.76 4.46 -13.81
CA ILE A 70 -5.16 3.23 -13.12
C ILE A 70 -6.56 2.77 -13.58
N ARG A 71 -7.55 3.68 -13.58
CA ARG A 71 -8.91 3.36 -14.04
C ARG A 71 -9.01 3.02 -15.51
N LYS A 72 -8.10 3.53 -16.35
CA LYS A 72 -8.03 3.23 -17.77
C LYS A 72 -7.45 1.83 -17.99
N ALA A 73 -6.36 1.49 -17.31
CA ALA A 73 -5.74 0.17 -17.37
C ALA A 73 -6.69 -0.93 -16.90
N ARG A 74 -7.44 -0.67 -15.80
CA ARG A 74 -8.52 -1.56 -15.32
C ARG A 74 -9.77 -1.61 -16.21
N GLY A 75 -9.78 -0.93 -17.36
CA GLY A 75 -10.82 -1.11 -18.38
C GLY A 75 -12.20 -0.47 -18.09
N HIS A 76 -12.27 0.59 -17.27
CA HIS A 76 -13.52 1.31 -16.94
C HIS A 76 -14.61 0.46 -16.25
N GLY A 77 -14.62 0.53 -14.91
CA GLY A 77 -15.87 0.46 -14.13
C GLY A 77 -16.41 -0.93 -13.81
N VAL A 78 -15.57 -1.97 -13.81
CA VAL A 78 -15.96 -3.23 -13.16
C VAL A 78 -15.99 -2.96 -11.65
N PRO A 79 -17.16 -3.02 -10.98
CA PRO A 79 -17.17 -3.12 -9.54
C PRO A 79 -16.41 -4.41 -9.23
N VAL A 80 -15.38 -4.34 -8.39
CA VAL A 80 -14.70 -5.55 -7.87
C VAL A 80 -15.80 -6.51 -7.43
N ASP A 81 -15.96 -7.64 -8.12
CA ASP A 81 -17.02 -8.59 -7.86
C ASP A 81 -16.68 -9.31 -6.55
N LEU A 82 -17.24 -8.83 -5.45
CA LEU A 82 -17.08 -9.42 -4.12
C LEU A 82 -17.75 -10.81 -4.01
N SER A 83 -18.38 -11.32 -5.08
CA SER A 83 -19.01 -12.65 -5.12
C SER A 83 -18.13 -13.74 -5.74
N THR A 84 -16.98 -13.40 -6.33
CA THR A 84 -15.98 -14.40 -6.71
C THR A 84 -15.26 -14.88 -5.46
N THR A 85 -15.74 -16.00 -4.93
CA THR A 85 -15.12 -16.81 -3.89
C THR A 85 -13.62 -17.02 -4.15
N GLU A 86 -12.79 -16.34 -3.36
CA GLU A 86 -11.52 -16.70 -2.69
C GLU A 86 -10.51 -17.72 -3.29
N ALA A 87 -10.73 -18.36 -4.44
CA ALA A 87 -10.02 -19.59 -4.78
C ALA A 87 -9.01 -19.52 -5.93
N ASP A 88 -9.16 -18.65 -6.95
CA ASP A 88 -8.42 -18.85 -8.20
C ASP A 88 -7.67 -17.65 -8.80
N ALA A 89 -7.63 -16.50 -8.12
CA ALA A 89 -6.58 -15.51 -8.37
C ALA A 89 -5.45 -15.74 -7.36
N ARG A 90 -4.69 -16.82 -7.55
CA ARG A 90 -3.43 -17.00 -6.82
C ARG A 90 -2.56 -15.80 -7.14
N LEU A 91 -2.41 -14.95 -6.13
CA LEU A 91 -1.39 -13.93 -6.05
C LEU A 91 -0.05 -14.60 -6.38
N ASP A 92 0.53 -14.32 -7.55
CA ASP A 92 1.99 -14.34 -7.64
C ASP A 92 2.45 -13.17 -6.77
N GLN A 93 2.54 -13.40 -5.46
CA GLN A 93 3.06 -12.43 -4.51
C GLN A 93 4.54 -12.18 -4.82
N PRO A 94 4.98 -10.94 -5.09
CA PRO A 94 6.32 -10.50 -4.72
C PRO A 94 6.28 -9.84 -3.33
N VAL A 95 5.43 -10.35 -2.43
CA VAL A 95 5.29 -9.85 -1.07
C VAL A 95 5.83 -10.93 -0.16
N ASN A 96 7.08 -10.80 0.30
CA ASN A 96 7.61 -11.64 1.38
C ASN A 96 6.89 -11.42 2.73
N ALA A 97 5.80 -10.64 2.77
CA ALA A 97 4.98 -10.48 3.96
C ALA A 97 4.01 -11.66 4.05
N ALA A 98 3.90 -12.27 5.23
CA ALA A 98 2.99 -13.38 5.49
C ALA A 98 1.50 -12.98 5.48
N VAL A 99 1.17 -11.74 5.11
CA VAL A 99 -0.14 -11.11 5.22
C VAL A 99 -0.70 -10.68 3.86
N THR A 100 -1.97 -10.96 3.65
CA THR A 100 -2.74 -10.46 2.49
C THR A 100 -3.02 -8.96 2.61
N LEU A 101 -3.46 -8.33 1.51
CA LEU A 101 -3.86 -6.90 1.53
C LEU A 101 -5.02 -6.61 2.49
N ALA A 102 -5.93 -7.58 2.66
CA ALA A 102 -7.05 -7.49 3.58
C ALA A 102 -6.53 -7.49 5.03
N GLU A 103 -5.71 -8.49 5.39
CA GLU A 103 -5.09 -8.61 6.71
C GLU A 103 -4.14 -7.44 7.02
N GLY A 104 -3.50 -6.87 6.00
CA GLY A 104 -2.58 -5.74 6.17
C GLY A 104 -3.23 -4.47 6.71
N ARG A 105 -4.54 -4.26 6.50
CA ARG A 105 -5.26 -3.13 7.12
C ARG A 105 -5.45 -3.33 8.62
N ASP A 106 -5.75 -4.56 9.03
CA ASP A 106 -5.90 -4.91 10.44
C ASP A 106 -4.54 -4.84 11.14
N LEU A 107 -3.49 -5.40 10.51
CA LEU A 107 -2.12 -5.27 10.97
C LEU A 107 -1.68 -3.80 11.13
N ALA A 108 -2.02 -2.94 10.17
CA ALA A 108 -1.72 -1.51 10.26
C ALA A 108 -2.43 -0.84 11.44
N ALA A 109 -3.67 -1.24 11.75
CA ALA A 109 -4.41 -0.75 12.90
C ALA A 109 -3.84 -1.26 14.23
N GLU A 110 -3.46 -2.53 14.30
CA GLU A 110 -2.78 -3.13 15.45
C GLU A 110 -1.45 -2.44 15.73
N LEU A 111 -0.60 -2.30 14.71
CA LEU A 111 0.68 -1.60 14.83
C LEU A 111 0.49 -0.13 15.21
N ALA A 112 -0.52 0.57 14.70
CA ALA A 112 -0.76 1.98 15.03
C ALA A 112 -1.09 2.22 16.51
N ALA A 113 -1.62 1.20 17.19
CA ALA A 113 -1.88 1.21 18.64
C ALA A 113 -0.63 0.88 19.47
N ALA A 114 0.43 0.35 18.85
CA ALA A 114 1.67 0.04 19.51
C ALA A 114 2.47 1.32 19.86
N PRO A 115 3.33 1.27 20.89
CA PRO A 115 4.19 2.40 21.25
C PRO A 115 5.34 2.57 20.23
N GLU A 116 6.06 3.68 20.37
CA GLU A 116 7.32 3.93 19.67
C GLU A 116 7.22 3.84 18.14
N TRP A 117 8.16 3.13 17.53
CA TRP A 117 8.39 3.11 16.10
C TRP A 117 7.37 2.22 15.38
N GLN A 118 6.84 1.20 16.05
CA GLN A 118 5.76 0.35 15.55
C GLN A 118 4.48 1.17 15.35
N GLY A 119 4.16 2.03 16.33
CA GLY A 119 3.05 2.98 16.25
C GLY A 119 3.11 3.86 15.00
N GLU A 120 4.29 4.42 14.73
CA GLU A 120 4.50 5.28 13.56
C GLU A 120 4.45 4.49 12.24
N LEU A 121 4.99 3.27 12.22
CA LEU A 121 4.89 2.38 11.06
C LEU A 121 3.43 2.04 10.74
N GLY A 122 2.63 1.70 11.76
CA GLY A 122 1.20 1.44 11.59
C GLY A 122 0.45 2.65 11.03
N ARG A 123 0.73 3.86 11.54
CA ARG A 123 0.16 5.10 11.00
C ARG A 123 0.59 5.39 9.57
N CYS A 124 1.85 5.13 9.22
CA CYS A 124 2.34 5.23 7.84
C CYS A 124 1.60 4.25 6.91
N LEU A 125 1.41 3.00 7.34
CA LEU A 125 0.64 2.00 6.59
C LEU A 125 -0.82 2.44 6.41
N GLN A 126 -1.48 2.94 7.45
CA GLN A 126 -2.84 3.48 7.34
C GLN A 126 -2.94 4.65 6.34
N ALA A 127 -1.96 5.54 6.34
CA ALA A 127 -1.88 6.64 5.39
C ALA A 127 -1.65 6.14 3.95
N LEU A 128 -0.81 5.10 3.75
CA LEU A 128 -0.59 4.47 2.45
C LEU A 128 -1.87 3.79 1.93
N TYR A 129 -2.56 3.01 2.77
CA TYR A 129 -3.84 2.41 2.40
C TYR A 129 -4.87 3.46 2.01
N SER A 130 -4.97 4.54 2.80
CA SER A 130 -5.86 5.67 2.48
C SER A 130 -5.48 6.34 1.16
N TYR A 131 -4.19 6.48 0.87
CA TYR A 131 -3.72 7.05 -0.38
C TYR A 131 -4.04 6.16 -1.58
N LEU A 132 -3.81 4.86 -1.45
CA LEU A 132 -4.13 3.85 -2.47
C LEU A 132 -5.65 3.77 -2.71
N ASP A 133 -6.46 3.81 -1.65
CA ASP A 133 -7.91 3.91 -1.75
C ASP A 133 -8.35 5.09 -2.64
N HIS A 134 -7.77 6.28 -2.43
CA HIS A 134 -8.07 7.44 -3.28
C HIS A 134 -7.64 7.24 -4.75
N LEU A 135 -6.53 6.53 -5.00
CA LEU A 135 -6.09 6.22 -6.36
C LEU A 135 -7.06 5.25 -7.06
N TYR A 136 -7.64 4.32 -6.30
CA TYR A 136 -8.50 3.26 -6.81
C TYR A 136 -9.99 3.61 -6.88
N GLY A 137 -10.41 4.72 -6.27
CA GLY A 137 -11.77 5.24 -6.44
C GLY A 137 -12.47 5.70 -5.17
N GLY A 138 -11.81 5.63 -4.01
CA GLY A 138 -12.33 6.10 -2.73
C GLY A 138 -12.03 5.14 -1.58
N PRO A 139 -12.53 5.45 -0.37
CA PRO A 139 -12.27 4.65 0.83
C PRO A 139 -12.61 3.17 0.63
N GLY A 140 -11.67 2.28 0.96
CA GLY A 140 -11.79 0.83 0.81
C GLY A 140 -11.68 0.29 -0.61
N ALA A 141 -11.45 1.12 -1.63
CA ALA A 141 -11.41 0.68 -3.03
C ALA A 141 -10.13 -0.10 -3.39
N PHE A 142 -9.04 0.06 -2.63
CA PHE A 142 -7.81 -0.68 -2.88
C PHE A 142 -7.88 -2.08 -2.26
N THR A 143 -8.25 -3.08 -3.06
CA THR A 143 -8.38 -4.48 -2.61
C THR A 143 -7.36 -5.41 -3.25
N GLU A 144 -6.75 -4.99 -4.33
CA GLU A 144 -5.84 -5.79 -5.15
C GLU A 144 -4.77 -4.91 -5.82
N LEU A 145 -3.60 -5.49 -6.08
CA LEU A 145 -2.56 -4.86 -6.90
C LEU A 145 -2.91 -4.96 -8.39
N LEU A 146 -2.47 -3.96 -9.17
CA LEU A 146 -2.45 -4.08 -10.62
C LEU A 146 -1.54 -5.23 -11.05
N THR A 147 -1.91 -5.92 -12.13
CA THR A 147 -1.06 -6.91 -12.78
C THR A 147 0.19 -6.24 -13.37
N PRO A 148 1.29 -6.98 -13.62
CA PRO A 148 2.49 -6.39 -14.23
C PRO A 148 2.22 -5.68 -15.57
N GLU A 149 1.27 -6.17 -16.36
CA GLU A 149 0.84 -5.55 -17.61
C GLU A 149 0.13 -4.21 -17.35
N GLU A 150 -0.83 -4.19 -16.43
CA GLU A 150 -1.53 -2.97 -16.03
C GLU A 150 -0.58 -1.93 -15.39
N VAL A 151 0.39 -2.37 -14.60
CA VAL A 151 1.45 -1.50 -14.05
C VAL A 151 2.27 -0.89 -15.19
N SER A 152 2.62 -1.68 -16.20
CA SER A 152 3.34 -1.20 -17.38
C SER A 152 2.53 -0.17 -18.18
N GLU A 153 1.23 -0.37 -18.33
CA GLU A 153 0.34 0.61 -18.97
C GLU A 153 0.23 1.92 -18.18
N VAL A 154 0.13 1.83 -16.86
CA VAL A 154 0.01 3.00 -15.98
C VAL A 154 1.31 3.81 -15.95
N SER A 155 2.45 3.12 -15.84
CA SER A 155 3.78 3.75 -15.75
C SER A 155 4.25 4.36 -17.08
N ALA A 156 3.78 3.85 -18.22
CA ALA A 156 4.10 4.39 -19.54
C ALA A 156 3.31 5.67 -19.91
N GLY A 157 2.27 6.01 -19.15
CA GLY A 157 1.32 7.09 -19.44
C GLY A 157 1.60 8.45 -18.82
#